data_AF-A0A485KDW0-F1
#
_entry.id   AF-A0A485KDW0-F1
#
_cell.length_a   1.000
_cell.length_b   1.000
_cell.length_c   1.000
_cell.angle_alpha   90.00
_cell.angle_beta   90.00
_cell.angle_gamma   90.00
#
_symmetry.space_group_name_H-M   'P 1'
#
loop_
_entity.id
_entity.type
_entity.pdbx_description
1 polymer ?
#
loop_
_entity_poly.entity_id
_entity_poly.type
_entity_poly.pdbx_seq_one_letter_code
_entity_poly.pdbx_strand_id
1 'polypeptide(L)'
;MRVGIMRFATNQDGSDWTLLQQALHDDTSWSFYGWAYLYDWVQGTHEVVSFEGDAGTLVLISTAQSPILYATNSTVSAATRLIYFLMAYTSHVLGFVALSCLGGILWHGFQMDGTNLFWFNRIMGCIWLGRPLLLVRGITALLILSTTQLALVEPTPSQTRFACVSRSWLGSMVLAGEATWVLYVGHDFLAIAADRRTKLYGPLSCLVAWIALVVTDVVWPVQPAAFLSRQCTAQDMNQSVQCSSGVLGIGHFGRCCVLLMLMGIASVVATTIVIVVVGGTSAKPNASTRKNGPPLARHLLGVADMYCPRRTRPLRSGAGQRYTFDIKLRTLYRDHDATAASKSYAYCTSRQTHTGEQDRKLKGDALIPSTMEAMLTRLVPIVGIMYALGSIVGSVLYLVVSRVNLANDLFWATFNTTGALAFVANWLNEQLLLGVNKGVTTI
;
A
#
# COMPACT_ATOMS: atom_id res chain seq x y z
N MET A 1 -9.23 26.22 -42.38
CA MET A 1 -8.16 26.97 -41.69
C MET A 1 -7.22 27.53 -42.75
N ARG A 2 -6.92 28.84 -42.74
CA ARG A 2 -5.90 29.43 -43.62
C ARG A 2 -4.55 29.32 -42.91
N VAL A 3 -3.95 28.13 -42.96
CA VAL A 3 -2.62 27.90 -42.41
C VAL A 3 -1.60 28.59 -43.32
N GLY A 4 -0.66 29.32 -42.74
CA GLY A 4 0.35 30.04 -43.50
C GLY A 4 1.68 30.15 -42.77
N ILE A 5 2.60 30.88 -43.39
CA ILE A 5 3.85 31.33 -42.79
C ILE A 5 3.81 32.85 -42.66
N MET A 6 4.54 33.37 -41.68
CA MET A 6 4.73 34.82 -41.52
C MET A 6 6.21 35.18 -41.57
N ARG A 7 6.51 36.39 -42.03
CA ARG A 7 7.87 36.95 -42.01
C ARG A 7 7.81 38.45 -41.79
N PHE A 8 8.71 38.96 -40.96
CA PHE A 8 8.95 40.38 -40.86
C PHE A 8 9.87 40.83 -42.01
N ALA A 9 9.45 41.87 -42.73
CA ALA A 9 10.22 42.51 -43.77
C ALA A 9 10.42 43.99 -43.45
N THR A 10 11.51 44.56 -43.94
CA THR A 10 11.85 45.97 -43.81
C THR A 10 12.37 46.48 -45.14
N ASN A 11 12.28 47.79 -45.38
CA ASN A 11 12.97 48.42 -46.49
C ASN A 11 14.50 48.31 -46.30
N GLN A 12 15.26 48.49 -47.39
CA GLN A 12 16.73 48.36 -47.37
C GLN A 12 17.41 49.27 -46.33
N ASP A 13 16.78 50.40 -45.99
CA ASP A 13 17.27 51.38 -45.01
C ASP A 13 16.98 50.98 -43.54
N GLY A 14 16.33 49.84 -43.30
CA GLY A 14 15.94 49.37 -41.96
C GLY A 14 14.73 50.09 -41.35
N SER A 15 14.09 50.99 -42.11
CA SER A 15 12.85 51.68 -41.77
C SER A 15 11.62 50.93 -42.27
N ASP A 16 10.48 51.11 -41.58
CA ASP A 16 9.18 50.50 -41.86
C ASP A 16 9.15 48.97 -41.87
N TRP A 17 9.08 48.40 -40.66
CA TRP A 17 8.82 46.97 -40.48
C TRP A 17 7.38 46.63 -40.85
N THR A 18 7.21 45.68 -41.76
CA THR A 18 5.92 45.15 -42.19
C THR A 18 5.86 43.65 -41.94
N LEU A 19 4.68 43.15 -41.60
CA LEU A 19 4.41 41.73 -41.44
C LEU A 19 3.86 41.19 -42.76
N LEU A 20 4.59 40.27 -43.38
CA LEU A 20 4.16 39.54 -44.56
C LEU A 20 3.59 38.18 -44.15
N GLN A 21 2.46 37.81 -44.73
CA GLN A 21 1.81 36.52 -44.51
C GLN A 21 1.59 35.82 -45.85
N GLN A 22 1.99 34.55 -45.94
CA GLN A 22 1.78 33.71 -47.12
C GLN A 22 0.95 32.50 -46.73
N ALA A 23 -0.21 32.32 -47.35
CA ALA A 23 -1.02 31.12 -47.16
C ALA A 23 -0.40 29.92 -47.89
N LEU A 24 -0.53 28.73 -47.30
CA LEU A 24 -0.02 27.47 -47.86
C LEU A 24 -0.79 27.01 -49.11
N HIS A 25 -2.01 27.53 -49.34
CA HIS A 25 -2.92 27.07 -50.38
C HIS A 25 -3.62 28.21 -51.15
N ASP A 26 -2.90 29.30 -51.48
CA ASP A 26 -3.47 30.41 -52.29
C ASP A 26 -2.92 30.48 -53.73
N ASP A 27 -1.65 30.09 -53.97
CA ASP A 27 -0.95 30.42 -55.21
C ASP A 27 -0.39 29.20 -55.97
N THR A 28 -0.41 29.26 -57.30
CA THR A 28 0.13 28.18 -58.17
C THR A 28 1.65 28.07 -58.09
N SER A 29 2.36 29.19 -57.88
CA SER A 29 3.82 29.24 -57.78
C SER A 29 4.35 28.66 -56.46
N TRP A 30 3.60 28.84 -55.36
CA TRP A 30 3.97 28.36 -54.03
C TRP A 30 3.37 26.98 -53.67
N SER A 31 2.47 26.46 -54.52
CA SER A 31 1.75 25.21 -54.29
C SER A 31 2.66 24.02 -53.95
N PHE A 32 3.80 23.86 -54.64
CA PHE A 32 4.76 22.79 -54.36
C PHE A 32 5.28 22.83 -52.92
N TYR A 33 5.77 23.99 -52.48
CA TYR A 33 6.26 24.18 -51.12
C TYR A 33 5.14 24.08 -50.09
N GLY A 34 3.95 24.62 -50.40
CA GLY A 34 2.76 24.48 -49.57
C GLY A 34 2.42 23.03 -49.28
N TRP A 35 2.43 22.17 -50.30
CA TRP A 35 2.21 20.73 -50.15
C TRP A 35 3.33 20.01 -49.38
N ALA A 36 4.59 20.42 -49.54
CA ALA A 36 5.70 19.87 -48.75
C ALA A 36 5.52 20.17 -47.25
N TYR A 37 5.20 21.42 -46.90
CA TYR A 37 4.89 21.82 -45.52
C TYR A 37 3.68 21.08 -44.95
N LEU A 38 2.63 20.86 -45.76
CA LEU A 38 1.47 20.07 -45.33
C LEU A 38 1.80 18.59 -45.13
N TYR A 39 2.62 18.01 -45.99
CA TYR A 39 3.12 16.64 -45.84
C TYR A 39 3.92 16.49 -44.54
N ASP A 40 4.82 17.43 -44.28
CA ASP A 40 5.65 17.46 -43.09
C ASP A 40 4.81 17.71 -41.81
N TRP A 41 3.76 18.52 -41.89
CA TRP A 41 2.78 18.64 -40.80
C TRP A 41 2.07 17.31 -40.51
N VAL A 42 1.66 16.56 -41.54
CA VAL A 42 1.05 15.22 -41.38
C VAL A 42 2.06 14.23 -40.78
N GLN A 43 3.35 14.36 -41.09
CA GLN A 43 4.43 13.55 -40.49
C GLN A 43 4.77 13.98 -39.05
N GLY A 44 4.25 15.11 -38.57
CA GLY A 44 4.50 15.63 -37.23
C GLY A 44 5.88 16.27 -37.06
N THR A 45 6.57 16.61 -38.15
CA THR A 45 7.83 17.38 -38.10
C THR A 45 7.61 18.88 -37.95
N HIS A 46 6.40 19.33 -38.30
CA HIS A 46 5.91 20.69 -38.06
C HIS A 46 4.64 20.63 -37.21
N GLU A 47 4.38 21.68 -36.44
CA GLU A 47 3.13 21.88 -35.72
C GLU A 47 2.43 23.13 -36.24
N VAL A 48 1.10 23.17 -36.14
CA VAL A 48 0.30 24.34 -36.54
C VAL A 48 -0.32 24.93 -35.29
N VAL A 49 -0.08 26.23 -35.09
CA VAL A 49 -0.55 26.99 -33.92
C VAL A 49 -1.41 28.16 -34.39
N SER A 50 -2.51 28.40 -33.69
CA SER A 50 -3.35 29.60 -33.85
C SER A 50 -2.97 30.60 -32.77
N PHE A 51 -2.41 31.74 -33.18
CA PHE A 51 -2.17 32.88 -32.30
C PHE A 51 -3.38 33.81 -32.39
N GLU A 52 -4.17 33.82 -31.33
CA GLU A 52 -5.36 34.66 -31.20
C GLU A 52 -5.01 35.90 -30.39
N GLY A 53 -5.11 37.08 -31.01
CA GLY A 53 -4.98 38.36 -30.33
C GLY A 53 -6.17 39.27 -30.64
N ASP A 54 -6.25 40.39 -29.92
CA ASP A 54 -7.38 41.32 -30.02
C ASP A 54 -7.53 41.94 -31.42
N ALA A 55 -6.40 42.15 -32.11
CA ALA A 55 -6.35 42.75 -33.45
C ALA A 55 -6.54 41.72 -34.59
N GLY A 56 -6.45 40.42 -34.31
CA GLY A 56 -6.58 39.38 -35.32
C GLY A 56 -6.03 38.02 -34.89
N THR A 57 -6.32 37.01 -35.72
CA THR A 57 -5.89 35.62 -35.53
C THR A 57 -4.90 35.22 -36.61
N LEU A 58 -3.73 34.73 -36.21
CA LEU A 58 -2.68 34.24 -37.10
C LEU A 58 -2.53 32.73 -36.93
N VAL A 59 -2.86 31.96 -37.98
CA VAL A 59 -2.68 30.50 -37.99
C VAL A 59 -1.38 30.17 -38.74
N LEU A 60 -0.36 29.76 -38.00
CA LEU A 60 1.01 29.63 -38.48
C LEU A 60 1.52 28.20 -38.35
N ILE A 61 2.28 27.75 -39.34
CA ILE A 61 3.06 26.52 -39.25
C ILE A 61 4.44 26.82 -38.63
N SER A 62 4.89 25.96 -37.71
CA SER A 62 6.17 26.08 -37.03
C SER A 62 7.34 25.85 -37.99
N THR A 63 8.56 26.11 -37.55
CA THR A 63 9.77 25.55 -38.19
C THR A 63 9.85 24.05 -37.93
N ALA A 64 10.59 23.33 -38.78
CA ALA A 64 10.87 21.91 -38.57
C ALA A 64 11.64 21.75 -37.26
N GLN A 65 11.10 20.97 -36.32
CA GLN A 65 11.74 20.76 -35.03
C GLN A 65 12.02 19.28 -34.81
N SER A 66 13.27 18.95 -34.46
CA SER A 66 13.60 17.59 -34.03
C SER A 66 12.91 17.30 -32.69
N PRO A 67 12.34 16.10 -32.48
CA PRO A 67 11.73 15.73 -31.22
C PRO A 67 12.71 15.92 -30.06
N ILE A 68 12.30 16.71 -29.07
CA ILE A 68 13.06 16.82 -27.82
C ILE A 68 12.79 15.55 -27.02
N LEU A 69 13.81 14.72 -26.85
CA LEU A 69 13.73 13.52 -26.03
C LEU A 69 13.75 13.91 -24.56
N TYR A 70 12.58 13.97 -23.94
CA TYR A 70 12.48 14.06 -22.50
C TYR A 70 12.87 12.71 -21.90
N ALA A 71 14.09 12.62 -21.37
CA ALA A 71 14.46 11.48 -20.53
C ALA A 71 13.55 11.49 -19.30
N THR A 72 12.72 10.44 -19.16
CA THR A 72 11.96 10.25 -17.92
C THR A 72 12.99 10.08 -16.81
N ASN A 73 12.99 10.98 -15.82
CA ASN A 73 13.80 10.82 -14.62
C ASN A 73 13.49 9.44 -14.03
N SER A 74 14.46 8.54 -14.07
CA SER A 74 14.34 7.14 -13.64
C SER A 74 14.19 6.99 -12.12
N THR A 75 14.22 8.11 -11.39
CA THR A 75 14.11 8.17 -9.95
C THR A 75 12.64 8.13 -9.54
N VAL A 76 12.21 6.96 -9.07
CA VAL A 76 10.90 6.77 -8.44
C VAL A 76 10.79 7.68 -7.21
N SER A 77 9.63 8.33 -7.02
CA SER A 77 9.35 9.17 -5.84
C SER A 77 9.66 8.43 -4.53
N ALA A 78 10.19 9.18 -3.55
CA ALA A 78 10.57 8.65 -2.24
C ALA A 78 9.41 7.91 -1.54
N ALA A 79 8.17 8.39 -1.72
CA ALA A 79 6.98 7.78 -1.16
C ALA A 79 6.72 6.36 -1.71
N THR A 80 6.80 6.20 -3.03
CA THR A 80 6.63 4.89 -3.69
C THR A 80 7.74 3.93 -3.29
N ARG A 81 8.98 4.42 -3.14
CA ARG A 81 10.11 3.64 -2.64
C ARG A 81 9.89 3.16 -1.19
N LEU A 82 9.35 4.02 -0.32
CA LEU A 82 9.01 3.64 1.05
C LEU A 82 7.95 2.54 1.09
N ILE A 83 6.87 2.68 0.30
CA ILE A 83 5.82 1.66 0.20
C ILE A 83 6.41 0.33 -0.26
N TYR A 84 7.28 0.34 -1.28
CA TYR A 84 7.98 -0.86 -1.74
C TYR A 84 8.78 -1.55 -0.62
N PHE A 85 9.58 -0.79 0.15
CA PHE A 85 10.34 -1.35 1.27
C PHE A 85 9.43 -1.92 2.37
N LEU A 86 8.30 -1.28 2.66
CA LEU A 86 7.32 -1.80 3.61
C LEU A 86 6.68 -3.12 3.11
N MET A 87 6.36 -3.22 1.82
CA MET A 87 5.86 -4.46 1.22
C MET A 87 6.92 -5.57 1.25
N ALA A 88 8.16 -5.24 0.90
CA ALA A 88 9.28 -6.17 0.97
C ALA A 88 9.47 -6.66 2.41
N TYR A 89 9.54 -5.75 3.39
CA TYR A 89 9.65 -6.09 4.81
C TYR A 89 8.54 -7.04 5.27
N THR A 90 7.28 -6.71 4.95
CA THR A 90 6.15 -7.56 5.36
C THR A 90 6.20 -8.96 4.76
N SER A 91 6.57 -9.08 3.48
CA SER A 91 6.76 -10.37 2.81
C SER A 91 7.92 -11.18 3.42
N HIS A 92 9.05 -10.54 3.73
CA HIS A 92 10.22 -11.21 4.31
C HIS A 92 9.94 -11.76 5.70
N VAL A 93 9.27 -10.99 6.57
CA VAL A 93 8.92 -11.46 7.93
C VAL A 93 7.95 -12.63 7.85
N LEU A 94 6.91 -12.56 7.02
CA LEU A 94 5.98 -13.68 6.86
C LEU A 94 6.67 -14.92 6.28
N GLY A 95 7.55 -14.74 5.29
CA GLY A 95 8.36 -15.81 4.72
C GLY A 95 9.29 -16.46 5.75
N PHE A 96 9.98 -15.65 6.56
CA PHE A 96 10.85 -16.15 7.64
C PHE A 96 10.09 -16.98 8.67
N VAL A 97 8.92 -16.51 9.11
CA VAL A 97 8.07 -17.24 10.06
C VAL A 97 7.53 -18.52 9.42
N ALA A 98 7.11 -18.48 8.14
CA ALA A 98 6.64 -19.65 7.41
C ALA A 98 7.73 -20.73 7.29
N LEU A 99 8.95 -20.34 6.93
CA LEU A 99 10.11 -21.24 6.84
C LEU A 99 10.47 -21.83 8.21
N SER A 100 10.41 -21.02 9.27
CA SER A 100 10.65 -21.50 10.64
C SER A 100 9.60 -22.54 11.07
N CYS A 101 8.33 -22.31 10.74
CA CYS A 101 7.26 -23.28 10.96
C CYS A 101 7.48 -24.57 10.15
N LEU A 102 7.86 -24.46 8.87
CA LEU A 102 8.14 -25.61 8.02
C LEU A 102 9.32 -26.44 8.54
N GLY A 103 10.42 -25.79 8.95
CA GLY A 103 11.56 -26.43 9.58
C GLY A 103 11.19 -27.20 10.84
N GLY A 104 10.32 -26.60 11.68
CA GLY A 104 9.77 -27.28 12.86
C GLY A 104 8.92 -28.50 12.51
N ILE A 105 8.10 -28.44 11.46
CA ILE A 105 7.28 -29.57 10.99
C ILE A 105 8.17 -30.73 10.51
N LEU A 106 9.19 -30.41 9.71
CA LEU A 106 10.16 -31.39 9.19
C LEU A 106 10.93 -32.06 10.32
N TRP A 107 11.40 -31.29 11.29
CA TRP A 107 12.13 -31.79 12.46
C TRP A 107 11.30 -32.76 13.32
N HIS A 108 9.97 -32.54 13.38
CA HIS A 108 9.05 -33.34 14.18
C HIS A 108 8.29 -34.41 13.39
N GLY A 109 8.69 -34.68 12.14
CA GLY A 109 8.14 -35.79 11.35
C GLY A 109 6.67 -35.63 10.96
N PHE A 110 6.24 -34.41 10.58
CA PHE A 110 4.90 -34.12 10.05
C PHE A 110 3.71 -34.42 10.99
N GLN A 111 3.97 -34.49 12.28
CA GLN A 111 3.00 -34.79 13.33
C GLN A 111 2.05 -33.62 13.69
N MET A 112 1.79 -32.70 12.75
CA MET A 112 0.96 -31.51 12.97
C MET A 112 -0.37 -31.63 12.24
N ASP A 113 -1.45 -31.25 12.91
CA ASP A 113 -2.76 -31.08 12.26
C ASP A 113 -2.68 -29.93 11.26
N GLY A 114 -2.75 -30.27 9.96
CA GLY A 114 -2.66 -29.33 8.84
C GLY A 114 -3.75 -28.26 8.86
N THR A 115 -4.85 -28.50 9.58
CA THR A 115 -5.91 -27.51 9.81
C THR A 115 -5.38 -26.22 10.44
N ASN A 116 -4.33 -26.30 11.26
CA ASN A 116 -3.70 -25.13 11.88
C ASN A 116 -2.96 -24.25 10.85
N LEU A 117 -2.48 -24.84 9.75
CA LEU A 117 -1.73 -24.14 8.72
C LEU A 117 -2.62 -23.20 7.90
N PHE A 118 -3.91 -23.53 7.75
CA PHE A 118 -4.90 -22.66 7.09
C PHE A 118 -5.11 -21.32 7.82
N TRP A 119 -4.79 -21.25 9.11
CA TRP A 119 -4.91 -20.01 9.89
C TRP A 119 -3.62 -19.20 9.94
N PHE A 120 -2.55 -19.66 9.28
CA PHE A 120 -1.22 -19.05 9.33
C PHE A 120 -1.25 -17.56 9.00
N ASN A 121 -1.78 -17.20 7.83
CA ASN A 121 -1.81 -15.81 7.37
C ASN A 121 -2.54 -14.90 8.35
N ARG A 122 -3.67 -15.36 8.89
CA ARG A 122 -4.50 -14.58 9.81
C ARG A 122 -3.86 -14.36 11.18
N ILE A 123 -3.18 -15.38 11.71
CA ILE A 123 -2.53 -15.34 13.02
C ILE A 123 -1.18 -14.62 12.94
N MET A 124 -0.32 -15.01 11.99
CA MET A 124 1.03 -14.47 11.90
C MET A 124 1.05 -13.03 11.41
N GLY A 125 0.14 -12.64 10.52
CA GLY A 125 0.04 -11.26 10.08
C GLY A 125 -0.16 -10.30 11.26
N CYS A 126 -1.18 -10.53 12.09
CA CYS A 126 -1.54 -9.59 13.16
C CYS A 126 -0.51 -9.59 14.30
N ILE A 127 0.08 -10.75 14.60
CA ILE A 127 1.03 -10.89 15.70
C ILE A 127 2.41 -10.40 15.32
N TRP A 128 2.95 -10.74 14.14
CA TRP A 128 4.34 -10.46 13.77
C TRP A 128 4.55 -9.10 13.11
N LEU A 129 3.65 -8.69 12.21
CA LEU A 129 3.75 -7.43 11.48
C LEU A 129 3.05 -6.27 12.19
N GLY A 130 1.91 -6.57 12.80
CA GLY A 130 1.03 -5.55 13.37
C GLY A 130 0.01 -5.01 12.36
N ARG A 131 -1.13 -4.54 12.89
CA ARG A 131 -2.31 -4.12 12.10
C ARG A 131 -2.03 -3.00 11.09
N PRO A 132 -1.24 -1.94 11.41
CA PRO A 132 -1.02 -0.85 10.47
C PRO A 132 -0.31 -1.32 9.20
N LEU A 133 0.72 -2.16 9.32
CA LEU A 133 1.46 -2.67 8.16
C LEU A 133 0.60 -3.61 7.30
N LEU A 134 -0.26 -4.42 7.92
CA LEU A 134 -1.25 -5.22 7.17
C LEU A 134 -2.26 -4.35 6.41
N LEU A 135 -2.69 -3.25 7.03
CA LEU A 135 -3.64 -2.33 6.42
C LEU A 135 -3.01 -1.59 5.23
N VAL A 136 -1.77 -1.11 5.37
CA VAL A 136 -1.02 -0.52 4.25
C VAL A 136 -0.87 -1.54 3.13
N ARG A 137 -0.53 -2.80 3.43
CA ARG A 137 -0.46 -3.89 2.46
C ARG A 137 -1.77 -4.13 1.72
N GLY A 138 -2.87 -4.29 2.45
CA GLY A 138 -4.20 -4.49 1.87
C GLY A 138 -4.68 -3.29 1.03
N ILE A 139 -4.49 -2.06 1.51
CA ILE A 139 -4.87 -0.84 0.78
C ILE A 139 -4.04 -0.69 -0.50
N THR A 140 -2.74 -0.96 -0.46
CA THR A 140 -1.92 -0.88 -1.68
C THR A 140 -2.36 -1.87 -2.75
N ALA A 141 -2.75 -3.09 -2.36
CA ALA A 141 -3.35 -4.04 -3.29
C ALA A 141 -4.70 -3.56 -3.86
N LEU A 142 -5.55 -2.94 -3.03
CA LEU A 142 -6.81 -2.34 -3.49
C LEU A 142 -6.61 -1.18 -4.47
N LEU A 143 -5.60 -0.34 -4.22
CA LEU A 143 -5.22 0.72 -5.15
C LEU A 143 -4.74 0.13 -6.49
N ILE A 144 -3.93 -0.93 -6.45
CA ILE A 144 -3.44 -1.63 -7.66
C ILE A 144 -4.60 -2.33 -8.42
N LEU A 145 -5.62 -2.83 -7.73
CA LEU A 145 -6.88 -3.35 -8.34
C LEU A 145 -7.79 -2.24 -8.89
N SER A 146 -7.56 -0.99 -8.47
CA SER A 146 -8.32 0.19 -8.90
C SER A 146 -7.61 0.98 -10.00
N THR A 147 -6.43 0.54 -10.42
CA THR A 147 -5.57 1.17 -11.43
C THR A 147 -5.38 0.26 -12.65
N THR A 148 -5.29 0.85 -13.83
CA THR A 148 -4.98 0.12 -15.08
C THR A 148 -3.49 -0.21 -15.21
N GLN A 149 -3.19 -1.23 -16.03
CA GLN A 149 -1.83 -1.51 -16.49
C GLN A 149 -1.68 -0.97 -17.92
N LEU A 150 -0.86 0.07 -18.05
CA LEU A 150 -0.51 0.67 -19.33
C LEU A 150 0.91 0.25 -19.69
N ALA A 151 1.06 -0.36 -20.86
CA ALA A 151 2.37 -0.61 -21.44
C ALA A 151 2.59 0.40 -22.57
N LEU A 152 3.77 1.02 -22.61
CA LEU A 152 4.20 1.78 -23.77
C LEU A 152 4.67 0.77 -24.82
N VAL A 153 3.96 0.70 -25.94
CA VAL A 153 4.30 -0.18 -27.06
C VAL A 153 4.78 0.68 -28.21
N GLU A 154 5.79 0.21 -28.92
CA GLU A 154 6.38 0.84 -30.10
C GLU A 154 6.13 -0.06 -31.31
N PRO A 155 4.99 0.09 -32.02
CA PRO A 155 4.67 -0.74 -33.18
C PRO A 155 5.60 -0.46 -34.37
N THR A 156 6.11 0.78 -34.46
CA THR A 156 7.07 1.24 -35.46
C THR A 156 8.08 2.18 -34.79
N PRO A 157 9.31 2.32 -35.33
CA PRO A 157 10.39 3.14 -34.72
C PRO A 157 10.06 4.63 -34.53
N SER A 158 8.95 5.11 -35.11
CA SER A 158 8.51 6.50 -35.06
C SER A 158 7.16 6.69 -34.36
N GLN A 159 6.52 5.61 -33.88
CA GLN A 159 5.23 5.69 -33.22
C GLN A 159 5.26 4.94 -31.88
N THR A 160 4.99 5.67 -30.81
CA THR A 160 4.73 5.08 -29.50
C THR A 160 3.26 5.24 -29.16
N ARG A 161 2.67 4.21 -28.56
CA ARG A 161 1.29 4.27 -28.07
C ARG A 161 1.14 3.54 -26.76
N PHE A 162 0.24 4.01 -25.91
CA PHE A 162 -0.18 3.25 -24.74
C PHE A 162 -1.10 2.11 -25.17
N ALA A 163 -0.71 0.88 -24.85
CA ALA A 163 -1.56 -0.29 -24.98
C ALA A 163 -2.09 -0.67 -23.59
N CYS A 164 -3.41 -0.85 -23.49
CA CYS A 164 -4.03 -1.43 -22.31
C CYS A 164 -3.70 -2.92 -22.28
N VAL A 165 -2.95 -3.36 -21.26
CA VAL A 165 -2.64 -4.77 -21.07
C VAL A 165 -3.56 -5.30 -19.98
N SER A 166 -4.38 -6.29 -20.31
CA SER A 166 -5.20 -6.97 -19.32
C SER A 166 -4.32 -7.74 -18.35
N ARG A 167 -4.57 -7.59 -17.05
CA ARG A 167 -3.91 -8.40 -16.02
C ARG A 167 -4.27 -9.88 -16.21
N SER A 168 -3.31 -10.76 -15.97
CA SER A 168 -3.59 -12.21 -15.97
C SER A 168 -4.54 -12.57 -14.81
N TRP A 169 -5.40 -13.56 -15.02
CA TRP A 169 -6.34 -14.04 -14.01
C TRP A 169 -5.63 -14.46 -12.70
N LEU A 170 -4.44 -15.06 -12.80
CA LEU A 170 -3.58 -15.37 -11.64
C LEU A 170 -3.11 -14.10 -10.91
N GLY A 171 -2.70 -13.07 -11.65
CA GLY A 171 -2.32 -11.78 -11.06
C GLY A 171 -3.47 -11.14 -10.30
N SER A 172 -4.68 -11.20 -10.84
CA SER A 172 -5.90 -10.73 -10.17
C SER A 172 -6.23 -11.54 -8.92
N MET A 173 -6.08 -12.87 -8.94
CA MET A 173 -6.27 -13.74 -7.76
C MET A 173 -5.28 -13.41 -6.63
N VAL A 174 -4.01 -13.21 -6.96
CA VAL A 174 -2.97 -12.86 -5.99
C VAL A 174 -3.26 -11.49 -5.37
N LEU A 175 -3.53 -10.47 -6.19
CA LEU A 175 -3.84 -9.13 -5.69
C LEU A 175 -5.15 -9.07 -4.90
N ALA A 176 -6.18 -9.82 -5.30
CA ALA A 176 -7.40 -9.97 -4.51
C ALA A 176 -7.11 -10.63 -3.16
N GLY A 177 -6.22 -11.62 -3.12
CA GLY A 177 -5.73 -12.24 -1.89
C GLY A 177 -5.05 -11.23 -0.97
N GLU A 178 -4.16 -10.39 -1.53
CA GLU A 178 -3.51 -9.31 -0.80
C GLU A 178 -4.50 -8.24 -0.31
N ALA A 179 -5.52 -7.91 -1.09
CA ALA A 179 -6.57 -6.98 -0.63
C ALA A 179 -7.30 -7.50 0.61
N THR A 180 -7.46 -8.83 0.79
CA THR A 180 -8.16 -9.41 1.96
C THR A 180 -7.50 -9.13 3.31
N TRP A 181 -6.25 -8.65 3.35
CA TRP A 181 -5.61 -8.20 4.59
C TRP A 181 -6.42 -7.10 5.31
N VAL A 182 -7.15 -6.25 4.56
CA VAL A 182 -8.06 -5.24 5.14
C VAL A 182 -9.15 -5.91 5.98
N LEU A 183 -9.71 -7.03 5.51
CA LEU A 183 -10.71 -7.79 6.26
C LEU A 183 -10.13 -8.48 7.48
N TYR A 184 -8.87 -8.93 7.44
CA TYR A 184 -8.24 -9.51 8.64
C TYR A 184 -8.12 -8.48 9.75
N VAL A 185 -7.71 -7.26 9.42
CA VAL A 185 -7.65 -6.14 10.36
C VAL A 185 -9.06 -5.79 10.87
N GLY A 186 -10.04 -5.68 9.97
CA GLY A 186 -11.44 -5.40 10.33
C GLY A 186 -12.04 -6.47 11.24
N HIS A 187 -11.83 -7.75 10.93
CA HIS A 187 -12.27 -8.86 11.78
C HIS A 187 -11.61 -8.86 13.14
N ASP A 188 -10.38 -8.35 13.26
CA ASP A 188 -9.73 -8.28 14.55
C ASP A 188 -10.34 -7.20 15.46
N PHE A 189 -10.72 -6.04 14.90
CA PHE A 189 -11.54 -5.08 15.64
C PHE A 189 -12.93 -5.63 15.99
N LEU A 190 -13.58 -6.33 15.06
CA LEU A 190 -14.90 -6.93 15.27
C LEU A 190 -14.87 -8.11 16.27
N ALA A 191 -13.74 -8.78 16.44
CA ALA A 191 -13.58 -9.88 17.38
C ALA A 191 -13.77 -9.44 18.84
N ILE A 192 -13.48 -8.17 19.16
CA ILE A 192 -13.75 -7.58 20.47
C ILE A 192 -15.25 -7.66 20.80
N ALA A 193 -16.12 -7.51 19.80
CA ALA A 193 -17.57 -7.51 19.97
C ALA A 193 -18.22 -8.88 19.73
N ALA A 194 -17.72 -9.67 18.76
CA ALA A 194 -18.36 -10.91 18.30
C ALA A 194 -17.78 -12.20 18.92
N ASP A 195 -16.69 -12.09 19.68
CA ASP A 195 -15.95 -13.14 20.41
C ASP A 195 -16.07 -14.52 19.74
N ARG A 196 -16.88 -15.44 20.27
CA ARG A 196 -16.97 -16.86 19.86
C ARG A 196 -17.41 -17.11 18.39
N ARG A 197 -18.01 -16.13 17.72
CA ARG A 197 -18.54 -16.29 16.35
C ARG A 197 -17.52 -15.96 15.24
N THR A 198 -16.45 -15.23 15.56
CA THR A 198 -15.41 -14.83 14.60
C THR A 198 -14.67 -16.00 13.94
N LYS A 199 -14.65 -17.16 14.62
CA LYS A 199 -14.17 -18.44 14.08
C LYS A 199 -14.92 -18.89 12.85
N LEU A 200 -16.25 -18.75 12.87
CA LEU A 200 -17.15 -19.26 11.83
C LEU A 200 -17.29 -18.26 10.68
N TYR A 201 -17.61 -16.99 10.98
CA TYR A 201 -17.86 -16.02 9.89
C TYR A 201 -16.58 -15.55 9.22
N GLY A 202 -15.47 -15.43 9.96
CA GLY A 202 -14.22 -14.87 9.46
C GLY A 202 -13.66 -15.53 8.17
N PRO A 203 -13.43 -16.85 8.12
CA PRO A 203 -12.97 -17.51 6.88
C PRO A 203 -13.98 -17.39 5.74
N LEU A 204 -15.28 -17.52 6.03
CA LEU A 204 -16.35 -17.44 5.03
C LEU A 204 -16.40 -16.06 4.39
N SER A 205 -16.36 -14.98 5.19
CA SER A 205 -16.33 -13.61 4.68
C SER A 205 -15.10 -13.31 3.84
N CYS A 206 -13.92 -13.83 4.20
CA CYS A 206 -12.70 -13.62 3.41
C CYS A 206 -12.76 -14.38 2.09
N LEU A 207 -13.28 -15.61 2.07
CA LEU A 207 -13.47 -16.38 0.85
C LEU A 207 -14.48 -15.71 -0.09
N VAL A 208 -15.65 -15.29 0.43
CA VAL A 208 -16.68 -14.59 -0.35
C VAL A 208 -16.15 -13.27 -0.89
N ALA A 209 -15.48 -12.47 -0.06
CA ALA A 209 -14.87 -11.23 -0.50
C ALA A 209 -13.80 -11.46 -1.56
N TRP A 210 -12.93 -12.45 -1.39
CA TRP A 210 -11.91 -12.80 -2.37
C TRP A 210 -12.52 -13.19 -3.72
N ILE A 211 -13.54 -14.05 -3.73
CA ILE A 211 -14.27 -14.42 -4.96
C ILE A 211 -14.88 -13.17 -5.60
N ALA A 212 -15.54 -12.33 -4.80
CA ALA A 212 -16.19 -11.13 -5.30
C ALA A 212 -15.19 -10.11 -5.91
N LEU A 213 -14.01 -9.95 -5.29
CA LEU A 213 -12.92 -9.12 -5.83
C LEU A 213 -12.38 -9.68 -7.15
N VAL A 214 -12.10 -10.99 -7.22
CA VAL A 214 -11.61 -11.64 -8.45
C VAL A 214 -12.63 -11.51 -9.58
N VAL A 215 -13.90 -11.81 -9.31
CA VAL A 215 -14.98 -11.69 -10.30
C VAL A 215 -15.11 -10.25 -10.78
N THR A 216 -15.09 -9.28 -9.86
CA THR A 216 -15.19 -7.85 -10.22
C THR A 216 -14.00 -7.40 -11.07
N ASP A 217 -12.78 -7.87 -10.77
CA ASP A 217 -11.58 -7.51 -11.54
C ASP A 217 -11.57 -8.12 -12.94
N VAL A 218 -12.02 -9.37 -13.08
CA VAL A 218 -12.07 -10.08 -14.37
C VAL A 218 -13.23 -9.61 -15.25
N VAL A 219 -14.42 -9.42 -14.70
CA VAL A 219 -15.63 -9.04 -15.46
C VAL A 219 -15.62 -7.56 -15.81
N TRP A 220 -15.15 -6.71 -14.91
CA TRP A 220 -15.14 -5.26 -15.09
C TRP A 220 -13.73 -4.71 -14.88
N PRO A 221 -12.80 -4.89 -15.83
CA PRO A 221 -11.45 -4.34 -15.74
C PRO A 221 -11.46 -2.81 -15.83
N VAL A 222 -10.53 -2.16 -15.13
CA VAL A 222 -10.39 -0.70 -15.18
C VAL A 222 -9.85 -0.29 -16.56
N GLN A 223 -10.42 0.76 -17.14
CA GLN A 223 -9.93 1.38 -18.38
C GLN A 223 -9.37 2.77 -18.08
N PRO A 224 -8.29 3.19 -18.77
CA PRO A 224 -7.74 4.53 -18.61
C PRO A 224 -8.69 5.56 -19.22
N ALA A 225 -8.84 6.72 -18.57
CA ALA A 225 -9.57 7.85 -19.11
C ALA A 225 -8.57 8.94 -19.50
N ALA A 226 -8.56 9.35 -20.77
CA ALA A 226 -7.71 10.43 -21.26
C ALA A 226 -8.59 11.60 -21.67
N PHE A 227 -8.34 12.78 -21.10
CA PHE A 227 -8.99 14.03 -21.48
C PHE A 227 -7.95 14.94 -22.11
N LEU A 228 -8.13 15.28 -23.38
CA LEU A 228 -7.22 16.18 -24.10
C LEU A 228 -7.79 17.60 -24.01
N SER A 229 -7.05 18.48 -23.34
CA SER A 229 -7.39 19.90 -23.24
C SER A 229 -6.08 20.66 -23.35
N ARG A 230 -5.82 21.19 -24.55
CA ARG A 230 -4.62 21.97 -24.84
C ARG A 230 -4.87 23.41 -24.40
N GLN A 231 -4.30 23.79 -23.26
CA GLN A 231 -4.30 25.15 -22.75
C GLN A 231 -2.86 25.55 -22.47
N CYS A 232 -2.40 26.61 -23.12
CA CYS A 232 -1.09 27.19 -22.90
C CYS A 232 -1.28 28.56 -22.25
N THR A 233 -0.71 28.73 -21.06
CA THR A 233 -0.66 30.02 -20.38
C THR A 233 0.77 30.51 -20.37
N ALA A 234 1.01 31.71 -20.89
CA ALA A 234 2.31 32.35 -20.75
C ALA A 234 2.52 32.72 -19.28
N GLN A 235 3.53 32.12 -18.65
CA GLN A 235 3.90 32.41 -17.27
C GLN A 235 5.14 33.29 -17.31
N ASP A 236 4.91 34.61 -17.22
CA ASP A 236 5.87 35.66 -17.56
C ASP A 236 6.39 35.51 -19.00
N MET A 237 6.02 36.46 -19.87
CA MET A 237 6.18 36.39 -21.33
C MET A 237 7.64 36.17 -21.81
N ASN A 238 8.62 36.35 -20.92
CA ASN A 238 10.05 36.15 -21.15
C ASN A 238 10.64 34.87 -20.53
N GLN A 239 9.91 34.09 -19.70
CA GLN A 239 10.46 32.95 -18.96
C GLN A 239 9.95 31.60 -19.44
N SER A 240 8.62 31.40 -19.54
CA SER A 240 8.11 30.12 -20.03
C SER A 240 6.64 30.16 -20.47
N VAL A 241 6.26 29.20 -21.31
CA VAL A 241 4.86 28.91 -21.62
C VAL A 241 4.51 27.58 -20.97
N GLN A 242 3.59 27.61 -20.00
CA GLN A 242 3.08 26.38 -19.39
C GLN A 242 1.92 25.86 -20.24
N CYS A 243 2.16 24.78 -20.98
CA CYS A 243 1.14 24.08 -21.74
C CYS A 243 0.65 22.83 -21.00
N SER A 244 -0.61 22.81 -20.61
CA SER A 244 -1.32 21.58 -20.28
C SER A 244 -1.90 21.02 -21.58
N SER A 245 -1.51 19.81 -21.99
CA SER A 245 -2.02 19.17 -23.22
C SER A 245 -3.21 18.24 -22.93
N GLY A 246 -3.19 17.57 -21.77
CA GLY A 246 -4.25 16.66 -21.35
C GLY A 246 -3.95 15.96 -20.04
N VAL A 247 -4.98 15.33 -19.48
CA VAL A 247 -4.93 14.58 -18.21
C VAL A 247 -5.20 13.11 -18.51
N LEU A 248 -4.28 12.24 -18.08
CA LEU A 248 -4.42 10.78 -18.17
C LEU A 248 -4.78 10.21 -16.79
N GLY A 249 -6.03 9.81 -16.61
CA GLY A 249 -6.52 9.08 -15.46
C GLY A 249 -6.24 7.59 -15.58
N ILE A 250 -5.32 7.08 -14.76
CA ILE A 250 -4.92 5.65 -14.74
C ILE A 250 -5.80 4.84 -13.77
N GLY A 251 -6.38 5.46 -12.76
CA GLY A 251 -7.20 4.78 -11.75
C GLY A 251 -8.44 5.57 -11.36
N HIS A 252 -9.38 4.87 -10.74
CA HIS A 252 -10.66 5.45 -10.33
C HIS A 252 -10.90 5.26 -8.83
N PHE A 253 -10.97 6.36 -8.07
CA PHE A 253 -11.19 6.32 -6.62
C PHE A 253 -12.54 5.67 -6.26
N GLY A 254 -13.59 5.92 -7.07
CA GLY A 254 -14.89 5.29 -6.88
C GLY A 254 -14.84 3.76 -6.90
N ARG A 255 -13.96 3.17 -7.73
CA ARG A 255 -13.78 1.72 -7.75
C ARG A 255 -13.14 1.21 -6.47
N CYS A 256 -12.13 1.90 -5.94
CA CYS A 256 -11.52 1.56 -4.67
C CYS A 256 -12.57 1.52 -3.54
N CYS A 257 -13.45 2.53 -3.49
CA CYS A 257 -14.58 2.54 -2.56
C CYS A 257 -15.55 1.37 -2.80
N VAL A 258 -15.91 1.05 -4.04
CA VAL A 258 -16.79 -0.09 -4.36
C VAL A 258 -16.17 -1.41 -3.89
N LEU A 259 -14.87 -1.64 -4.12
CA LEU A 259 -14.18 -2.85 -3.67
C LEU A 259 -14.15 -2.94 -2.15
N LEU A 260 -13.87 -1.83 -1.45
CA LEU A 260 -13.93 -1.77 0.01
C LEU A 260 -15.35 -2.06 0.55
N MET A 261 -16.37 -1.47 -0.07
CA MET A 261 -17.77 -1.71 0.29
C MET A 261 -18.17 -3.16 0.05
N LEU A 262 -17.73 -3.77 -1.05
CA LEU A 262 -17.97 -5.18 -1.35
C LEU A 262 -17.38 -6.09 -0.27
N MET A 263 -16.15 -5.82 0.18
CA MET A 263 -15.53 -6.52 1.29
C MET A 263 -16.32 -6.33 2.60
N GLY A 264 -16.74 -5.09 2.89
CA GLY A 264 -17.59 -4.78 4.04
C GLY A 264 -18.91 -5.55 4.04
N ILE A 265 -19.63 -5.53 2.90
CA ILE A 265 -20.90 -6.26 2.71
C ILE A 265 -20.68 -7.77 2.89
N ALA A 266 -19.63 -8.34 2.30
CA ALA A 266 -19.30 -9.75 2.48
C ALA A 266 -19.08 -10.11 3.96
N SER A 267 -18.42 -9.23 4.73
CA SER A 267 -18.23 -9.43 6.17
C SER A 267 -19.53 -9.37 6.97
N VAL A 268 -20.44 -8.44 6.62
CA VAL A 268 -21.74 -8.29 7.28
C VAL A 268 -22.63 -9.49 6.96
N VAL A 269 -22.73 -9.89 5.69
CA VAL A 269 -23.53 -11.04 5.24
C VAL A 269 -23.06 -12.34 5.87
N ALA A 270 -21.76 -12.59 5.92
CA ALA A 270 -21.24 -13.78 6.60
C ALA A 270 -21.56 -13.76 8.11
N THR A 271 -21.48 -12.59 8.74
CA THR A 271 -21.81 -12.43 10.15
C THR A 271 -23.29 -12.68 10.40
N THR A 272 -24.20 -12.14 9.58
CA THR A 272 -25.64 -12.34 9.73
C THR A 272 -26.05 -13.80 9.49
N ILE A 273 -25.50 -14.46 8.46
CA ILE A 273 -25.75 -15.89 8.20
C ILE A 273 -25.36 -16.72 9.42
N VAL A 274 -24.16 -16.50 9.98
CA VAL A 274 -23.71 -17.25 11.16
C VAL A 274 -24.58 -16.95 12.38
N ILE A 275 -25.01 -15.70 12.58
CA ILE A 275 -25.93 -15.35 13.68
C ILE A 275 -27.28 -16.04 13.52
N VAL A 276 -27.85 -16.11 12.31
CA VAL A 276 -29.15 -16.75 12.06
C VAL A 276 -29.06 -18.27 12.22
N VAL A 277 -28.04 -18.90 11.64
CA VAL A 277 -27.86 -20.37 11.69
C VAL A 277 -27.52 -20.86 13.12
N VAL A 278 -26.66 -20.14 13.84
CA VAL A 278 -26.27 -20.50 15.22
C VAL A 278 -27.29 -20.00 16.25
N GLY A 279 -27.96 -18.89 15.97
CA GLY A 279 -29.03 -18.34 16.80
C GLY A 279 -30.29 -19.20 16.75
N GLY A 280 -30.63 -19.76 15.58
CA GLY A 280 -31.74 -20.69 15.40
C GLY A 280 -31.53 -22.06 16.06
N THR A 281 -30.30 -22.40 16.46
CA THR A 281 -29.96 -23.66 17.14
C THR A 281 -29.75 -23.50 18.65
N SER A 282 -30.05 -22.33 19.23
CA SER A 282 -29.91 -22.11 20.68
C SER A 282 -31.04 -22.77 21.49
N ALA A 283 -30.84 -24.04 21.81
CA ALA A 283 -31.16 -24.51 23.15
C ALA A 283 -30.43 -23.61 24.16
N LYS A 284 -31.16 -23.09 25.16
CA LYS A 284 -30.67 -22.17 26.19
C LYS A 284 -29.28 -22.61 26.71
N PRO A 285 -28.27 -21.73 26.74
CA PRO A 285 -27.00 -22.08 27.37
C PRO A 285 -27.26 -22.27 28.87
N ASN A 286 -27.05 -23.49 29.37
CA ASN A 286 -27.08 -23.76 30.81
C ASN A 286 -26.06 -22.86 31.50
N ALA A 287 -26.55 -22.01 32.41
CA ALA A 287 -25.80 -21.02 33.17
C ALA A 287 -24.86 -21.61 34.25
N SER A 288 -24.39 -22.85 34.11
CA SER A 288 -23.69 -23.58 35.18
C SER A 288 -22.17 -23.72 35.00
N THR A 289 -21.54 -23.07 34.02
CA THR A 289 -20.07 -23.10 33.87
C THR A 289 -19.40 -21.72 33.90
N ARG A 290 -19.93 -20.78 34.69
CA ARG A 290 -19.15 -19.64 35.19
C ARG A 290 -18.33 -20.12 36.39
N LYS A 291 -17.32 -20.98 36.16
CA LYS A 291 -16.37 -21.34 37.22
C LYS A 291 -15.44 -20.16 37.47
N ASN A 292 -15.58 -19.61 38.68
CA ASN A 292 -14.72 -18.64 39.33
C ASN A 292 -13.26 -19.09 39.28
N GLY A 293 -12.50 -18.59 38.32
CA GLY A 293 -11.05 -18.40 38.46
C GLY A 293 -10.80 -16.90 38.54
N PRO A 294 -9.77 -16.43 39.28
CA PRO A 294 -9.43 -15.02 39.30
C PRO A 294 -9.20 -14.55 37.85
N PRO A 295 -9.61 -13.32 37.47
CA PRO A 295 -9.35 -12.78 36.16
C PRO A 295 -7.85 -12.51 36.06
N LEU A 296 -7.07 -13.53 35.70
CA LEU A 296 -5.68 -13.35 35.35
C LEU A 296 -5.69 -12.45 34.13
N ALA A 297 -5.21 -11.21 34.30
CA ALA A 297 -5.24 -10.13 33.33
C ALA A 297 -4.71 -10.61 31.97
N ARG A 298 -5.58 -11.16 31.14
CA ARG A 298 -5.26 -11.50 29.77
C ARG A 298 -5.23 -10.18 29.01
N HIS A 299 -4.05 -9.78 28.56
CA HIS A 299 -3.97 -8.92 27.38
C HIS A 299 -4.65 -9.68 26.25
N LEU A 300 -5.82 -9.20 25.82
CA LEU A 300 -6.58 -9.79 24.73
C LEU A 300 -5.76 -9.58 23.44
N LEU A 301 -5.08 -10.60 22.94
CA LEU A 301 -4.26 -10.52 21.71
C LEU A 301 -5.12 -10.55 20.43
N GLY A 302 -6.36 -10.09 20.52
CA GLY A 302 -7.33 -10.07 19.42
C GLY A 302 -7.72 -11.48 18.95
N VAL A 303 -7.86 -11.65 17.64
CA VAL A 303 -8.37 -12.88 16.99
C VAL A 303 -7.49 -14.10 17.27
N ALA A 304 -6.21 -13.91 17.53
CA ALA A 304 -5.27 -14.99 17.82
C ALA A 304 -5.68 -15.81 19.05
N ASP A 305 -6.24 -15.17 20.09
CA ASP A 305 -6.72 -15.82 21.32
C ASP A 305 -7.89 -16.74 21.10
N MET A 306 -8.68 -16.40 20.10
CA MET A 306 -9.80 -17.18 19.70
C MET A 306 -9.33 -18.47 18.99
N TYR A 307 -8.52 -18.36 17.94
CA TYR A 307 -8.18 -19.50 17.08
C TYR A 307 -7.30 -20.57 17.73
N CYS A 308 -6.45 -20.19 18.68
CA CYS A 308 -5.58 -21.13 19.39
C CYS A 308 -5.79 -21.04 20.91
N PRO A 309 -6.75 -21.77 21.50
CA PRO A 309 -6.83 -21.90 22.94
C PRO A 309 -5.56 -22.59 23.45
N ARG A 310 -4.84 -21.93 24.38
CA ARG A 310 -3.56 -22.31 25.00
C ARG A 310 -3.29 -23.83 25.02
N ARG A 311 -2.58 -24.34 24.01
CA ARG A 311 -1.95 -25.67 23.98
C ARG A 311 -0.72 -25.60 23.08
N THR A 312 0.43 -25.27 23.66
CA THR A 312 1.73 -25.34 22.98
C THR A 312 2.54 -26.48 23.60
N ARG A 313 3.15 -27.30 22.72
CA ARG A 313 3.95 -28.48 23.06
C ARG A 313 5.42 -28.10 23.36
N PRO A 314 6.12 -28.90 24.17
CA PRO A 314 7.53 -28.70 24.49
C PRO A 314 8.44 -28.98 23.28
N LEU A 315 9.32 -28.04 22.98
CA LEU A 315 10.50 -28.16 22.13
C LEU A 315 11.62 -28.83 22.95
N ARG A 316 12.21 -29.88 22.39
CA ARG A 316 13.31 -30.63 23.02
C ARG A 316 14.63 -30.03 22.59
N SER A 317 15.34 -29.39 23.51
CA SER A 317 16.77 -29.12 23.36
C SER A 317 17.55 -30.38 23.80
N GLY A 318 18.69 -30.64 23.14
CA GLY A 318 19.54 -31.83 23.32
C GLY A 318 20.13 -32.02 24.73
N ALA A 319 19.82 -31.16 25.69
CA ALA A 319 20.33 -31.23 27.06
C ALA A 319 19.16 -31.29 28.07
N GLY A 320 18.39 -32.38 28.08
CA GLY A 320 17.46 -32.77 29.17
C GLY A 320 16.34 -31.78 29.58
N GLN A 321 16.28 -30.59 28.99
CA GLN A 321 15.40 -29.50 29.38
C GLN A 321 14.43 -29.19 28.24
N ARG A 322 13.14 -29.19 28.59
CA ARG A 322 12.03 -28.97 27.67
C ARG A 322 11.68 -27.48 27.69
N TYR A 323 11.68 -26.85 26.52
CA TYR A 323 11.32 -25.44 26.35
C TYR A 323 10.08 -25.32 25.49
N THR A 324 9.07 -24.56 25.89
CA THR A 324 7.87 -24.33 25.09
C THR A 324 7.90 -22.92 24.53
N PHE A 325 7.93 -22.79 23.20
CA PHE A 325 7.86 -21.48 22.53
C PHE A 325 6.40 -21.09 22.33
N ASP A 326 5.97 -20.01 23.00
CA ASP A 326 4.65 -19.42 22.80
C ASP A 326 4.71 -18.46 21.62
N ILE A 327 4.21 -18.89 20.47
CA ILE A 327 4.20 -18.10 19.24
C ILE A 327 3.38 -16.81 19.34
N LYS A 328 2.44 -16.72 20.30
CA LYS A 328 1.63 -15.51 20.50
C LYS A 328 2.34 -14.48 21.35
N LEU A 329 2.96 -14.92 22.45
CA LEU A 329 3.71 -14.02 23.33
C LEU A 329 5.14 -13.78 22.84
N ARG A 330 5.60 -14.49 21.80
CA ARG A 330 6.98 -14.48 21.29
C ARG A 330 8.01 -14.83 22.39
N THR A 331 7.60 -15.59 23.39
CA THR A 331 8.39 -15.91 24.58
C THR A 331 8.63 -17.40 24.70
N LEU A 332 9.86 -17.75 25.09
CA LEU A 332 10.27 -19.12 25.37
C LEU A 332 10.14 -19.39 26.88
N TYR A 333 9.35 -20.39 27.26
CA TYR A 333 9.20 -20.82 28.65
C TYR A 333 9.92 -22.14 28.90
N ARG A 334 10.47 -22.34 30.10
CA ARG A 334 11.00 -23.64 30.53
C ARG A 334 9.86 -24.46 31.14
N ASP A 335 9.66 -25.67 30.65
CA ASP A 335 8.60 -26.57 31.12
C ASP A 335 9.14 -27.44 32.27
N HIS A 336 8.66 -27.19 33.49
CA HIS A 336 9.15 -27.85 34.72
C HIS A 336 8.38 -29.14 35.09
N ASP A 337 7.17 -29.38 34.54
CA ASP A 337 6.26 -30.44 35.01
C ASP A 337 6.00 -31.58 33.99
N ALA A 338 6.71 -31.61 32.86
CA ALA A 338 6.45 -32.62 31.83
C ALA A 338 7.11 -33.97 32.17
N THR A 339 6.37 -34.88 32.81
CA THR A 339 6.77 -36.29 33.02
C THR A 339 7.02 -37.02 31.69
N ALA A 340 7.84 -38.07 31.75
CA ALA A 340 8.47 -38.71 30.58
C ALA A 340 7.52 -39.43 29.60
N ALA A 341 6.22 -39.54 29.89
CA ALA A 341 5.28 -40.38 29.15
C ALA A 341 4.08 -39.67 28.50
N SER A 342 3.97 -38.33 28.51
CA SER A 342 2.83 -37.65 27.88
C SER A 342 3.10 -37.26 26.41
N LYS A 343 3.10 -38.24 25.50
CA LYS A 343 2.80 -37.96 24.09
C LYS A 343 1.28 -37.75 23.94
N SER A 344 0.74 -36.62 24.41
CA SER A 344 -0.67 -36.31 24.18
C SER A 344 -0.86 -35.39 22.96
N TYR A 345 -1.59 -35.90 21.98
CA TYR A 345 -2.26 -35.12 20.94
C TYR A 345 -3.60 -34.72 21.50
N ALA A 346 -3.67 -33.53 22.08
CA ALA A 346 -4.89 -33.09 22.70
C ALA A 346 -5.69 -32.26 21.68
N TYR A 347 -6.36 -32.99 20.77
CA TYR A 347 -7.54 -32.52 20.05
C TYR A 347 -8.63 -32.16 21.05
N CYS A 348 -9.43 -31.16 20.73
CA CYS A 348 -10.65 -30.85 21.47
C CYS A 348 -11.76 -31.78 20.95
N THR A 349 -11.85 -33.01 21.46
CA THR A 349 -13.10 -33.77 21.41
C THR A 349 -13.81 -33.58 22.75
N SER A 350 -15.00 -33.01 22.67
CA SER A 350 -15.92 -32.88 23.79
C SER A 350 -16.31 -34.26 24.32
N ARG A 351 -15.70 -34.69 25.43
CA ARG A 351 -16.32 -35.61 26.38
C ARG A 351 -15.66 -35.46 27.75
N GLN A 352 -16.26 -34.64 28.60
CA GLN A 352 -16.00 -34.70 30.05
C GLN A 352 -16.60 -36.01 30.56
N THR A 353 -15.79 -37.05 30.67
CA THR A 353 -16.04 -38.09 31.68
C THR A 353 -15.41 -37.60 32.97
N HIS A 354 -16.26 -37.25 33.93
CA HIS A 354 -15.88 -37.08 35.32
C HIS A 354 -15.26 -38.39 35.82
N THR A 355 -13.96 -38.41 36.03
CA THR A 355 -13.32 -39.35 36.96
C THR A 355 -12.48 -38.51 37.90
N GLY A 356 -12.85 -38.56 39.18
CA GLY A 356 -12.26 -37.76 40.23
C GLY A 356 -10.77 -38.04 40.37
N GLU A 357 -9.98 -36.99 40.32
CA GLU A 357 -8.60 -37.02 40.78
C GLU A 357 -8.42 -35.81 41.71
N GLN A 358 -8.03 -36.13 42.94
CA GLN A 358 -7.96 -35.21 44.07
C GLN A 358 -7.01 -34.05 43.76
N ASP A 359 -7.55 -32.83 43.74
CA ASP A 359 -6.79 -31.60 43.99
C ASP A 359 -6.17 -31.68 45.40
N ARG A 360 -4.97 -32.28 45.51
CA ARG A 360 -4.08 -31.98 46.63
C ARG A 360 -3.64 -30.53 46.44
N LYS A 361 -4.41 -29.61 47.02
CA LYS A 361 -3.96 -28.25 47.34
C LYS A 361 -2.62 -28.36 48.06
N LEU A 362 -1.54 -28.06 47.35
CA LEU A 362 -0.26 -27.75 47.96
C LEU A 362 -0.47 -26.46 48.76
N LYS A 363 -0.77 -26.64 50.05
CA LYS A 363 -0.86 -25.56 51.04
C LYS A 363 0.57 -25.10 51.26
N GLY A 364 1.06 -24.22 50.39
CA GLY A 364 2.28 -23.47 50.64
C GLY A 364 2.01 -22.57 51.84
N ASP A 365 2.79 -22.74 52.89
CA ASP A 365 2.74 -21.92 54.09
C ASP A 365 2.79 -20.44 53.70
N ALA A 366 1.80 -19.69 54.14
CA ALA A 366 1.71 -18.25 53.90
C ALA A 366 2.83 -17.56 54.70
N LEU A 367 3.99 -17.36 54.04
CA LEU A 367 5.01 -16.44 54.51
C LEU A 367 4.42 -15.03 54.47
N ILE A 368 4.42 -14.35 55.61
CA ILE A 368 3.97 -12.96 55.75
C ILE A 368 4.80 -12.12 54.76
N PRO A 369 4.19 -11.41 53.78
CA PRO A 369 4.96 -10.61 52.83
C PRO A 369 5.69 -9.52 53.61
N SER A 370 7.02 -9.48 53.45
CA SER A 370 7.83 -8.42 54.04
C SER A 370 7.32 -7.05 53.58
N THR A 371 7.38 -6.03 54.44
CA THR A 371 6.90 -4.67 54.14
C THR A 371 7.50 -4.11 52.83
N MET A 372 8.67 -4.59 52.43
CA MET A 372 9.35 -4.27 51.20
C MET A 372 8.64 -4.82 49.95
N GLU A 373 8.10 -6.04 49.98
CA GLU A 373 7.33 -6.62 48.86
C GLU A 373 5.98 -5.91 48.66
N ALA A 374 5.34 -5.49 49.75
CA ALA A 374 4.09 -4.71 49.70
C ALA A 374 4.30 -3.28 49.15
N MET A 375 5.45 -2.67 49.43
CA MET A 375 5.84 -1.38 48.88
C MET A 375 6.19 -1.50 47.38
N LEU A 376 6.95 -2.53 47.01
CA LEU A 376 7.37 -2.77 45.63
C LEU A 376 6.17 -3.07 44.72
N THR A 377 5.20 -3.87 45.20
CA THR A 377 3.96 -4.15 44.47
C THR A 377 3.08 -2.91 44.24
N ARG A 378 3.17 -1.87 45.09
CA ARG A 378 2.49 -0.58 44.89
C ARG A 378 3.26 0.39 43.99
N LEU A 379 4.59 0.35 43.99
CA LEU A 379 5.44 1.23 43.18
C LEU A 379 5.52 0.78 41.70
N VAL A 380 5.56 -0.52 41.43
CA VAL A 380 5.62 -1.09 40.08
C VAL A 380 4.53 -0.54 39.12
N PRO A 381 3.23 -0.49 39.48
CA PRO A 381 2.22 0.07 38.59
C PRO A 381 2.37 1.58 38.36
N ILE A 382 2.82 2.34 39.38
CA ILE A 382 3.05 3.79 39.25
C ILE A 382 4.22 4.06 38.29
N VAL A 383 5.33 3.33 38.47
CA VAL A 383 6.48 3.39 37.56
C VAL A 383 6.07 2.96 36.14
N GLY A 384 5.23 1.94 36.01
CA GLY A 384 4.67 1.50 34.72
C GLY A 384 3.83 2.58 34.04
N ILE A 385 2.97 3.29 34.78
CA ILE A 385 2.17 4.41 34.26
C ILE A 385 3.08 5.57 33.85
N MET A 386 4.07 5.94 34.67
CA MET A 386 5.03 6.99 34.34
C MET A 386 5.87 6.64 33.11
N TYR A 387 6.29 5.38 32.96
CA TYR A 387 6.97 4.90 31.77
C TYR A 387 6.08 5.01 30.52
N ALA A 388 4.81 4.63 30.63
CA ALA A 388 3.85 4.74 29.52
C ALA A 388 3.62 6.20 29.11
N LEU A 389 3.41 7.10 30.07
CA LEU A 389 3.27 8.54 29.80
C LEU A 389 4.54 9.13 29.20
N GLY A 390 5.71 8.79 29.75
CA GLY A 390 7.01 9.21 29.22
C GLY A 390 7.24 8.73 27.79
N SER A 391 6.84 7.50 27.46
CA SER A 391 6.92 6.94 26.10
C SER A 391 6.00 7.67 25.11
N ILE A 392 4.77 8.02 25.54
CA ILE A 392 3.85 8.81 24.72
C ILE A 392 4.43 10.21 24.47
N VAL A 393 4.91 10.89 25.51
CA VAL A 393 5.55 12.21 25.39
C VAL A 393 6.78 12.14 24.51
N GLY A 394 7.63 11.12 24.70
CA GLY A 394 8.81 10.87 23.86
C GLY A 394 8.45 10.64 22.39
N SER A 395 7.35 9.93 22.11
CA SER A 395 6.85 9.71 20.75
C SER A 395 6.38 11.02 20.09
N VAL A 396 5.71 11.89 20.84
CA VAL A 396 5.30 13.22 20.35
C VAL A 396 6.53 14.11 20.13
N LEU A 397 7.47 14.14 21.08
CA LEU A 397 8.72 14.89 20.94
C LEU A 397 9.56 14.41 19.76
N TYR A 398 9.61 13.10 19.50
CA TYR A 398 10.26 12.53 18.33
C TYR A 398 9.67 13.12 17.04
N LEU A 399 8.33 13.17 16.90
CA LEU A 399 7.69 13.76 15.72
C LEU A 399 8.04 15.25 15.56
N VAL A 400 8.08 16.01 16.66
CA VAL A 400 8.45 17.42 16.64
C VAL A 400 9.90 17.62 16.18
N VAL A 401 10.84 16.82 16.69
CA VAL A 401 12.26 16.89 16.30
C VAL A 401 12.46 16.42 14.86
N SER A 402 11.81 15.33 14.46
CA SER A 402 11.91 14.77 13.10
C SER A 402 11.27 15.66 12.04
N ARG A 403 10.33 16.56 12.40
CA ARG A 403 9.65 17.46 11.45
C ARG A 403 10.63 18.25 10.59
N VAL A 404 11.75 18.70 11.15
CA VAL A 404 12.74 19.52 10.41
C VAL A 404 13.41 18.69 9.31
N ASN A 405 13.75 17.43 9.60
CA ASN A 405 14.35 16.51 8.64
C ASN A 405 13.35 15.97 7.62
N LEU A 406 12.09 15.77 8.02
CA LEU A 406 11.01 15.26 7.15
C LEU A 406 10.26 16.36 6.41
N ALA A 407 10.76 17.60 6.42
CA ALA A 407 10.10 18.74 5.77
C ALA A 407 10.17 18.68 4.22
N ASN A 408 11.06 17.88 3.66
CA ASN A 408 11.26 17.73 2.22
C ASN A 408 11.64 16.29 1.86
N ASP A 409 11.42 15.93 0.59
CA ASP A 409 11.72 14.60 0.05
C ASP A 409 13.23 14.26 0.00
N LEU A 410 14.11 15.25 0.26
CA LEU A 410 15.56 15.09 0.32
C LEU A 410 16.07 14.69 1.72
N PHE A 411 15.18 14.63 2.72
CA PHE A 411 15.51 14.38 4.13
C PHE A 411 16.53 15.35 4.73
N TRP A 412 16.64 16.56 4.15
CA TRP A 412 17.63 17.54 4.55
C TRP A 412 16.99 18.60 5.45
N ALA A 413 17.34 18.56 6.74
CA ALA A 413 16.92 19.57 7.70
C ALA A 413 17.19 20.99 7.18
N THR A 414 16.19 21.86 7.29
CA THR A 414 16.29 23.31 6.94
C THR A 414 16.61 23.61 5.48
N PHE A 415 16.54 22.62 4.59
CA PHE A 415 16.71 22.86 3.16
C PHE A 415 15.60 23.80 2.66
N ASN A 416 16.00 25.01 2.27
CA ASN A 416 15.09 26.06 1.86
C ASN A 416 14.95 26.07 0.34
N THR A 417 13.82 25.58 -0.15
CA THR A 417 13.46 25.58 -1.58
C THR A 417 13.04 26.94 -2.12
N THR A 418 12.95 28.00 -1.29
CA THR A 418 12.56 29.34 -1.75
C THR A 418 13.74 30.29 -1.98
N GLY A 419 14.99 29.82 -1.79
CA GLY A 419 16.20 30.65 -1.87
C GLY A 419 16.95 30.56 -3.20
N ALA A 420 18.20 31.04 -3.20
CA ALA A 420 19.08 31.10 -4.38
C ALA A 420 19.33 29.75 -5.06
N LEU A 421 19.23 28.63 -4.35
CA LEU A 421 19.36 27.28 -4.93
C LEU A 421 18.22 26.93 -5.89
N ALA A 422 16.99 27.35 -5.62
CA ALA A 422 15.89 27.18 -6.57
C ALA A 422 16.08 28.08 -7.79
N PHE A 423 16.63 29.28 -7.60
CA PHE A 423 17.03 30.13 -8.72
C PHE A 423 18.13 29.48 -9.57
N VAL A 424 19.20 28.94 -8.96
CA VAL A 424 20.27 28.25 -9.69
C VAL A 424 19.76 26.97 -10.36
N ALA A 425 18.89 26.21 -9.69
CA ALA A 425 18.28 25.01 -10.27
C ALA A 425 17.33 25.34 -11.43
N ASN A 426 16.52 26.39 -11.31
CA ASN A 426 15.66 26.88 -12.39
C ASN A 426 16.50 27.43 -13.54
N TRP A 427 17.52 28.23 -13.27
CA TRP A 427 18.46 28.72 -14.27
C TRP A 427 19.17 27.57 -14.98
N LEU A 428 19.65 26.56 -14.25
CA LEU A 428 20.29 25.39 -14.83
C LEU A 428 19.31 24.58 -15.69
N ASN A 429 18.08 24.37 -15.21
CA ASN A 429 17.01 23.72 -15.97
C ASN A 429 16.64 24.52 -17.23
N GLU A 430 16.62 25.85 -17.14
CA GLU A 430 16.37 26.75 -18.25
C GLU A 430 17.50 26.66 -19.29
N GLN A 431 18.77 26.66 -18.87
CA GLN A 431 19.92 26.44 -19.76
C GLN A 431 19.88 25.05 -20.43
N LEU A 432 19.46 24.01 -19.69
CA LEU A 432 19.29 22.66 -20.21
C LEU A 432 18.14 22.57 -21.22
N LEU A 433 17.00 23.23 -20.96
CA LEU A 433 15.85 23.30 -21.87
C LEU A 433 16.16 24.09 -23.14
N LEU A 434 16.94 25.16 -23.03
CA LEU A 434 17.39 25.98 -24.16
C LEU A 434 18.48 25.29 -25.01
N GLY A 435 18.90 24.06 -24.65
CA GLY A 435 19.82 23.26 -25.45
C GLY A 435 21.23 23.83 -25.51
N VAL A 436 21.65 24.63 -24.52
CA VAL A 436 23.00 25.20 -24.44
C VAL A 436 23.99 24.08 -24.09
N ASN A 437 24.40 23.32 -25.10
CA ASN A 437 25.42 22.26 -24.98
C ASN A 437 26.86 22.80 -25.05
N LYS A 438 27.04 24.12 -25.21
CA LYS A 438 28.36 24.75 -25.33
C LYS A 438 28.43 26.01 -24.47
N GLY A 439 29.07 25.87 -23.32
CA GLY A 439 29.40 27.00 -22.46
C GLY A 439 29.56 26.58 -21.02
N VAL A 440 30.53 25.71 -20.73
CA VAL A 440 31.12 25.66 -19.39
C VAL A 440 31.73 27.05 -19.15
N THR A 441 30.96 27.98 -18.60
CA THR A 441 31.53 29.09 -17.86
C THR A 441 31.87 28.53 -16.49
N THR A 442 33.15 28.18 -16.36
CA THR A 442 33.85 28.04 -15.08
C THR A 442 33.45 29.20 -14.16
N ILE A 443 32.90 28.87 -13.00
CA ILE A 443 32.81 29.78 -11.85
C ILE A 443 34.20 29.86 -11.21
#